data_AF-A0A6A4WAJ7-F1
#
_entry.id   AF-A0A6A4WAJ7-F1
#
_cell.length_a   1.000
_cell.length_b   1.000
_cell.length_c   1.000
_cell.angle_alpha   90.00
_cell.angle_beta   90.00
_cell.angle_gamma   90.00
#
_symmetry.space_group_name_H-M   'P 1'
#
loop_
_entity.id
_entity.type
_entity.pdbx_description
1 polymer ?
#
loop_
_entity_poly.entity_id
_entity_poly.type
_entity_poly.pdbx_seq_one_letter_code
_entity_poly.pdbx_strand_id
1 'polypeptide(L)'
;MVLPPHSRALPGHSTDSPSEPTLGVFHYVFRADFAFEADVAAGCFTLKEGAEVDRLFDAVRGDLELELAGKRLSFEVAKKEFETAQKKAKSTTSALQAIKDEIHAFQLQKLARLNELEVAVSLQLSQLQLLESQRLPAELGAALVFWDAELERLAVRIDELYAETAQEKANRRASYKDERRLKLDCRLMETYIEKLEKQSVAEMKKKFGRLVDLEELESLMVNETVEELRIRLEGEQRLVDAERADRRERLDHLRKELIAVIKDNTNKVGVIQMLKDEKRHLDKGLNFVRKAGIAPHDKRLDDALEIQNLMNTICLQKTQIMEMKQEIWSLSLKSRPHKDPCRRLSVRGGDEGSYDDLMCRTLPRSSFEQLNKQLILASCQSRDNGVHGQVGTHFYLYDRCG
;
A
#
# COMPACT_ATOMS: atom_id res chain seq x y z
N MET A 1 -0.43 39.58 -39.06
CA MET A 1 -1.87 39.76 -38.77
C MET A 1 -2.09 39.48 -37.30
N VAL A 2 -2.33 40.54 -36.53
CA VAL A 2 -2.49 40.48 -35.06
C VAL A 2 -3.96 40.17 -34.77
N LEU A 3 -4.23 39.01 -34.19
CA LEU A 3 -5.54 38.68 -33.62
C LEU A 3 -5.60 39.15 -32.16
N PRO A 4 -6.71 39.76 -31.71
CA PRO A 4 -6.83 40.31 -30.36
C PRO A 4 -7.17 39.22 -29.33
N PRO A 5 -6.85 39.42 -28.03
CA PRO A 5 -7.24 38.49 -26.99
C PRO A 5 -8.74 38.64 -26.69
N HIS A 6 -9.50 37.58 -26.98
CA HIS A 6 -10.87 37.46 -26.52
C HIS A 6 -10.92 37.36 -25.00
N SER A 7 -11.54 38.36 -24.41
CA SER A 7 -11.96 38.45 -23.02
C SER A 7 -12.88 37.28 -22.69
N ARG A 8 -12.38 36.29 -21.94
CA ARG A 8 -13.21 35.23 -21.38
C ARG A 8 -13.67 35.67 -19.99
N ALA A 9 -14.84 36.32 -19.97
CA ALA A 9 -15.57 36.61 -18.74
C ALA A 9 -15.91 35.28 -18.04
N LEU A 10 -15.47 35.15 -16.79
CA LEU A 10 -15.94 34.14 -15.86
C LEU A 10 -17.39 34.47 -15.48
N PRO A 11 -18.36 33.54 -15.59
CA PRO A 11 -19.66 33.76 -14.99
C PRO A 11 -19.54 33.73 -13.47
N GLY A 12 -20.19 34.73 -12.86
CA GLY A 12 -20.10 35.09 -11.47
C GLY A 12 -20.68 34.06 -10.50
N HIS A 13 -20.25 34.25 -9.26
CA HIS A 13 -20.82 33.76 -8.03
C HIS A 13 -22.36 33.63 -8.07
N SER A 14 -22.86 32.40 -7.98
CA SER A 14 -24.08 32.12 -7.21
C SER A 14 -23.65 31.70 -5.81
N THR A 15 -23.79 32.61 -4.87
CA THR A 15 -23.79 32.30 -3.44
C THR A 15 -25.11 31.61 -3.14
N ASP A 16 -25.17 30.29 -3.34
CA ASP A 16 -26.22 29.48 -2.74
C ASP A 16 -25.88 29.31 -1.26
N SER A 17 -26.45 30.23 -0.49
CA SER A 17 -26.68 30.10 0.93
C SER A 17 -27.38 28.76 1.22
N PRO A 18 -26.81 27.86 2.06
CA PRO A 18 -27.61 26.80 2.63
C PRO A 18 -28.55 27.45 3.64
N SER A 19 -29.84 27.48 3.29
CA SER A 19 -30.92 27.76 4.21
C SER A 19 -30.71 26.93 5.48
N GLU A 20 -30.56 27.64 6.60
CA GLU A 20 -30.61 27.05 7.93
C GLU A 20 -31.86 26.17 8.04
N PRO A 21 -31.74 24.91 8.49
CA PRO A 21 -32.92 24.23 9.00
C PRO A 21 -33.32 25.01 10.26
N THR A 22 -34.41 25.77 10.16
CA THR A 22 -35.15 26.25 11.32
C THR A 22 -35.50 25.02 12.14
N LEU A 23 -34.69 24.72 13.15
CA LEU A 23 -35.03 23.83 14.23
C LEU A 23 -36.24 24.45 14.92
N GLY A 24 -37.42 24.03 14.48
CA GLY A 24 -38.64 24.22 15.23
C GLY A 24 -38.37 23.67 16.62
N VAL A 25 -38.29 24.58 17.60
CA VAL A 25 -38.33 24.22 19.01
C VAL A 25 -39.73 23.64 19.21
N PHE A 26 -39.86 22.33 19.01
CA PHE A 26 -41.00 21.58 19.49
C PHE A 26 -40.93 21.65 21.02
N HIS A 27 -41.60 22.65 21.57
CA HIS A 27 -42.07 22.58 22.94
C HIS A 27 -43.02 21.39 23.04
N TYR A 28 -42.47 20.22 23.37
CA TYR A 28 -43.27 19.16 23.99
C TYR A 28 -43.67 19.68 25.36
N VAL A 29 -44.78 20.42 25.42
CA VAL A 29 -45.61 20.44 26.60
C VAL A 29 -46.25 19.06 26.64
N PHE A 30 -45.62 18.15 27.38
CA PHE A 30 -46.30 16.94 27.85
C PHE A 30 -47.43 17.43 28.77
N ARG A 31 -48.59 17.70 28.17
CA ARG A 31 -49.84 17.80 28.90
C ARG A 31 -50.25 16.36 29.16
N ALA A 32 -49.73 15.81 30.25
CA ALA A 32 -50.23 14.59 30.81
C ALA A 32 -51.64 14.90 31.36
N ASP A 33 -52.65 14.81 30.50
CA ASP A 33 -54.05 14.76 30.93
C ASP A 33 -54.27 13.39 31.59
N PHE A 34 -53.74 13.21 32.80
CA PHE A 34 -54.18 12.14 33.70
C PHE A 34 -55.53 12.55 34.26
N ALA A 35 -56.59 12.06 33.62
CA ALA A 35 -57.90 11.98 34.23
C ALA A 35 -57.77 11.14 35.51
N PHE A 36 -57.76 11.82 36.66
CA PHE A 36 -57.88 11.21 37.97
C PHE A 36 -59.36 10.83 38.16
N GLU A 37 -59.80 9.76 37.49
CA GLU A 37 -61.04 9.09 37.86
C GLU A 37 -60.83 8.43 39.21
N ALA A 38 -61.46 9.02 40.22
CA ALA A 38 -61.46 8.55 41.59
C ALA A 38 -62.36 7.32 41.71
N ASP A 39 -61.80 6.14 41.48
CA ASP A 39 -62.36 4.88 41.96
C ASP A 39 -61.59 4.42 43.21
N VAL A 40 -62.04 4.94 44.36
CA VAL A 40 -61.64 4.46 45.68
C VAL A 40 -62.46 3.21 45.98
N ALA A 41 -61.97 2.05 45.56
CA ALA A 41 -62.43 0.76 46.06
C ALA A 41 -61.31 -0.30 46.02
N ALA A 42 -60.79 -0.59 47.22
CA ALA A 42 -60.12 -1.82 47.62
C ALA A 42 -58.84 -2.24 46.86
N GLY A 43 -57.68 -1.91 47.43
CA GLY A 43 -56.42 -2.58 47.09
C GLY A 43 -55.21 -1.79 47.56
N CYS A 44 -54.60 -2.26 48.65
CA CYS A 44 -53.42 -1.68 49.27
C CYS A 44 -52.19 -1.82 48.34
N PHE A 45 -51.99 -0.89 47.39
CA PHE A 45 -50.65 -0.61 46.86
C PHE A 45 -50.03 0.43 47.77
N THR A 46 -48.93 0.06 48.42
CA THR A 46 -48.36 0.91 49.46
C THR A 46 -47.85 2.20 48.81
N LEU A 47 -48.29 3.36 49.31
CA LEU A 47 -47.80 4.70 48.90
C LEU A 47 -46.27 4.86 48.98
N LYS A 48 -45.56 3.89 49.58
CA LYS A 48 -44.10 3.81 49.65
C LYS A 48 -43.46 3.28 48.37
N GLU A 49 -44.09 2.32 47.69
CA GLU A 49 -43.54 1.72 46.46
C GLU A 49 -43.68 2.68 45.26
N GLY A 50 -44.77 3.44 45.16
CA GLY A 50 -44.93 4.47 44.11
C GLY A 50 -43.92 5.61 44.23
N ALA A 51 -43.64 6.08 45.44
CA ALA A 51 -42.65 7.14 45.68
C ALA A 51 -41.20 6.69 45.41
N GLU A 52 -40.90 5.40 45.52
CA GLU A 52 -39.60 4.84 45.13
C GLU A 52 -39.47 4.70 43.62
N VAL A 53 -40.53 4.29 42.94
CA VAL A 53 -40.58 4.23 41.47
C VAL A 53 -40.43 5.62 40.85
N ASP A 54 -41.13 6.64 41.37
CA ASP A 54 -41.00 8.02 40.89
C ASP A 54 -39.58 8.58 41.07
N ARG A 55 -38.91 8.29 42.20
CA ARG A 55 -37.51 8.68 42.43
C ARG A 55 -36.55 7.99 41.47
N LEU A 56 -36.80 6.73 41.15
CA LEU A 56 -35.99 5.99 40.17
C LEU A 56 -36.21 6.53 38.75
N PHE A 57 -37.45 6.88 38.38
CA PHE A 57 -37.75 7.53 37.11
C PHE A 57 -37.09 8.90 36.99
N ASP A 58 -37.14 9.73 38.03
CA ASP A 58 -36.48 11.04 38.06
C ASP A 58 -34.94 10.90 38.01
N ALA A 59 -34.38 9.88 38.66
CA ALA A 59 -32.94 9.60 38.57
C ALA A 59 -32.52 9.17 37.16
N VAL A 60 -33.24 8.22 36.55
CA VAL A 60 -32.97 7.76 35.17
C VAL A 60 -33.17 8.90 34.16
N ARG A 61 -34.17 9.76 34.37
CA ARG A 61 -34.37 10.96 33.56
C ARG A 61 -33.20 11.94 33.70
N GLY A 62 -32.75 12.19 34.91
CA GLY A 62 -31.59 13.06 35.18
C GLY A 62 -30.31 12.55 34.52
N ASP A 63 -30.07 11.24 34.58
CA ASP A 63 -28.91 10.61 33.94
C ASP A 63 -28.97 10.74 32.41
N LEU A 64 -30.14 10.54 31.81
CA LEU A 64 -30.35 10.72 30.36
C LEU A 64 -30.20 12.18 29.93
N GLU A 65 -30.72 13.14 30.71
CA GLU A 65 -30.57 14.57 30.43
C GLU A 65 -29.10 15.01 30.53
N LEU A 66 -28.34 14.47 31.49
CA LEU A 66 -26.91 14.71 31.63
C LEU A 66 -26.12 14.12 30.45
N GLU A 67 -26.45 12.90 29.99
CA GLU A 67 -25.82 12.28 28.84
C GLU A 67 -26.11 13.05 27.54
N LEU A 68 -27.35 13.50 27.35
CA LEU A 68 -27.74 14.34 26.22
C LEU A 68 -27.04 15.70 26.24
N ALA A 69 -26.90 16.33 27.41
CA ALA A 69 -26.12 17.56 27.56
C ALA A 69 -24.64 17.34 27.23
N GLY A 70 -24.05 16.23 27.68
CA GLY A 70 -22.68 15.83 27.33
C GLY A 70 -22.48 15.64 25.82
N LYS A 71 -23.41 14.95 25.15
CA LYS A 71 -23.39 14.75 23.68
C LYS A 71 -23.58 16.06 22.90
N ARG A 72 -24.38 16.99 23.42
CA ARG A 72 -24.55 18.32 22.81
C ARG A 72 -23.25 19.14 22.89
N LEU A 73 -22.59 19.14 24.05
CA LEU A 73 -21.30 19.82 24.21
C LEU A 73 -20.21 19.23 23.31
N SER A 74 -20.13 17.90 23.20
CA SER A 74 -19.16 17.26 22.30
C SER A 74 -19.46 17.56 20.83
N PHE A 75 -20.73 17.62 20.44
CA PHE A 75 -21.14 18.04 19.10
C PHE A 75 -20.77 19.50 18.81
N GLU A 76 -20.96 20.41 19.76
CA GLU A 76 -20.56 21.82 19.60
C GLU A 76 -19.05 21.99 19.47
N VAL A 77 -18.25 21.23 20.24
CA VAL A 77 -16.79 21.22 20.12
C VAL A 77 -16.38 20.70 18.75
N ALA A 78 -16.91 19.55 18.32
CA ALA A 78 -16.62 18.97 17.01
C ALA A 78 -17.02 19.91 15.85
N LYS A 79 -18.15 20.63 15.99
CA LYS A 79 -18.58 21.63 15.00
C LYS A 79 -17.58 22.79 14.89
N LYS A 80 -17.10 23.32 16.02
CA LYS A 80 -16.08 24.38 16.04
C LYS A 80 -14.76 23.89 15.44
N GLU A 81 -14.34 22.66 15.73
CA GLU A 81 -13.16 22.05 15.13
C GLU A 81 -13.31 21.88 13.62
N PHE A 82 -14.47 21.43 13.14
CA PHE A 82 -14.76 21.32 11.71
C PHE A 82 -14.71 22.69 11.01
N GLU A 83 -15.33 23.72 11.58
CA GLU A 83 -15.31 25.07 11.00
C GLU A 83 -13.89 25.64 10.93
N THR A 84 -13.07 25.44 11.97
CA THR A 84 -11.66 25.89 11.95
C THR A 84 -10.82 25.09 10.96
N ALA A 85 -11.01 23.77 10.85
CA ALA A 85 -10.36 22.93 9.86
C ALA A 85 -10.76 23.31 8.44
N GLN A 86 -12.04 23.60 8.20
CA GLN A 86 -12.55 24.03 6.90
C GLN A 86 -11.96 25.38 6.47
N LYS A 87 -11.85 26.35 7.40
CA LYS A 87 -11.19 27.64 7.13
C LYS A 87 -9.71 27.45 6.78
N LYS A 88 -9.00 26.59 7.51
CA LYS A 88 -7.60 26.24 7.21
C LYS A 88 -7.45 25.56 5.84
N ALA A 89 -8.35 24.64 5.50
CA ALA A 89 -8.34 23.99 4.18
C ALA A 89 -8.57 24.98 3.03
N LYS A 90 -9.49 25.94 3.20
CA LYS A 90 -9.72 26.99 2.20
C LYS A 90 -8.53 27.93 2.06
N SER A 91 -7.85 28.30 3.15
CA SER A 91 -6.66 29.14 3.06
C SER A 91 -5.46 28.41 2.44
N THR A 92 -5.24 27.13 2.78
CA THR A 92 -4.14 26.34 2.19
C THR A 92 -4.37 26.06 0.71
N THR A 93 -5.60 25.75 0.29
CA THR A 93 -5.93 25.57 -1.14
C THR A 93 -5.72 26.84 -1.94
N SER A 94 -6.13 28.00 -1.42
CA SER A 94 -5.86 29.29 -2.05
C SER A 94 -4.35 29.58 -2.15
N ALA A 95 -3.60 29.35 -1.06
CA ALA A 95 -2.14 29.52 -1.06
C ALA A 95 -1.43 28.57 -2.06
N LEU A 96 -1.88 27.32 -2.15
CA LEU A 96 -1.36 26.36 -3.13
C LEU A 96 -1.63 26.82 -4.57
N GLN A 97 -2.81 27.39 -4.84
CA GLN A 97 -3.12 27.91 -6.16
C GLN A 97 -2.25 29.11 -6.51
N ALA A 98 -2.07 30.05 -5.57
CA ALA A 98 -1.18 31.19 -5.76
C ALA A 98 0.27 30.76 -6.08
N ILE A 99 0.81 29.78 -5.34
CA ILE A 99 2.16 29.24 -5.60
C ILE A 99 2.24 28.57 -6.98
N LYS A 100 1.19 27.83 -7.39
CA LYS A 100 1.15 27.21 -8.73
C LYS A 100 1.15 28.27 -9.84
N ASP A 101 0.37 29.33 -9.67
CA ASP A 101 0.27 30.42 -10.63
C ASP A 101 1.60 31.20 -10.70
N GLU A 102 2.28 31.41 -9.57
CA GLU A 102 3.64 31.98 -9.52
C GLU A 102 4.67 31.09 -10.24
N ILE A 103 4.63 29.77 -10.03
CA ILE A 103 5.50 28.83 -10.75
C ILE A 103 5.24 28.91 -12.26
N HIS A 104 3.98 28.97 -12.67
CA HIS A 104 3.62 29.06 -14.08
C HIS A 104 4.10 30.39 -14.70
N ALA A 105 3.91 31.50 -14.00
CA ALA A 105 4.43 32.81 -14.41
C ALA A 105 5.96 32.80 -14.53
N PHE A 106 6.66 32.17 -13.57
CA PHE A 106 8.11 32.01 -13.60
C PHE A 106 8.58 31.15 -14.77
N GLN A 107 7.86 30.07 -15.09
CA GLN A 107 8.16 29.23 -16.25
C GLN A 107 7.99 30.01 -17.56
N LEU A 108 6.91 30.79 -17.70
CA LEU A 108 6.70 31.66 -18.86
C LEU A 108 7.80 32.71 -18.99
N GLN A 109 8.20 33.33 -17.89
CA GLN A 109 9.31 34.29 -17.89
C GLN A 109 10.64 33.63 -18.27
N LYS A 110 10.90 32.42 -17.79
CA LYS A 110 12.09 31.64 -18.15
C LYS A 110 12.07 31.30 -19.64
N LEU A 111 10.93 30.89 -20.19
CA LEU A 111 10.78 30.62 -21.62
C LEU A 111 10.98 31.89 -22.45
N ALA A 112 10.40 33.02 -22.03
CA ALA A 112 10.60 34.30 -22.70
C ALA A 112 12.09 34.71 -22.73
N ARG A 113 12.78 34.62 -21.60
CA ARG A 113 14.23 34.89 -21.50
C ARG A 113 15.08 33.89 -22.29
N LEU A 114 14.69 32.62 -22.34
CA LEU A 114 15.36 31.62 -23.17
C LEU A 114 15.14 31.90 -24.66
N ASN A 115 13.96 32.38 -25.05
CA ASN A 115 13.66 32.76 -26.43
C ASN A 115 14.41 34.03 -26.87
N GLU A 116 14.81 34.90 -25.94
CA GLU A 116 15.67 36.07 -26.19
C GLU A 116 17.15 35.69 -26.40
N LEU A 117 17.55 34.46 -26.07
CA LEU A 117 18.92 34.00 -26.33
C LEU A 117 19.05 33.65 -27.81
N GLU A 118 19.79 34.49 -28.55
CA GLU A 118 20.16 34.21 -29.92
C GLU A 118 21.14 33.03 -29.98
N VAL A 119 20.64 31.86 -30.37
CA VAL A 119 21.44 30.66 -30.60
C VAL A 119 21.78 30.58 -32.08
N ALA A 120 23.05 30.78 -32.42
CA ALA A 120 23.55 30.55 -33.77
C ALA A 120 23.67 29.05 -34.04
N VAL A 121 22.88 28.52 -34.99
CA VAL A 121 22.97 27.13 -35.45
C VAL A 121 23.45 27.13 -36.89
N SER A 122 24.55 26.43 -37.17
CA SER A 122 25.00 26.18 -38.54
C SER A 122 24.21 25.01 -39.12
N LEU A 123 23.34 25.31 -40.09
CA LEU A 123 22.56 24.31 -40.81
C LEU A 123 23.18 24.07 -42.18
N GLN A 124 23.18 22.81 -42.62
CA GLN A 124 23.53 22.46 -43.98
C GLN A 124 22.32 22.68 -44.91
N LEU A 125 22.56 23.06 -46.16
CA LEU A 125 21.50 23.24 -47.17
C LEU A 125 20.64 21.98 -47.36
N SER A 126 21.20 20.79 -47.12
CA SER A 126 20.50 19.51 -47.14
C SER A 126 19.46 19.33 -46.02
N GLN A 127 19.59 20.09 -44.93
CA GLN A 127 18.70 20.03 -43.76
C GLN A 127 17.51 21.00 -43.87
N LEU A 128 17.48 21.84 -44.90
CA LEU A 128 16.44 22.85 -45.08
C LEU A 128 15.28 22.29 -45.92
N GLN A 129 14.20 21.90 -45.25
CA GLN A 129 12.91 21.62 -45.89
C GLN A 129 12.03 22.89 -45.95
N LEU A 130 12.56 24.00 -46.47
CA LEU A 130 11.72 25.15 -46.84
C LEU A 130 11.46 25.10 -48.34
N LEU A 131 10.37 24.44 -48.72
CA LEU A 131 9.95 24.34 -50.12
C LEU A 131 8.63 25.09 -50.35
N GLU A 132 8.68 26.42 -50.34
CA GLU A 132 7.73 27.18 -51.15
C GLU A 132 8.32 27.27 -52.56
N SER A 133 7.78 26.50 -53.51
CA SER A 133 8.14 26.59 -54.94
C SER A 133 9.63 26.34 -55.28
N GLN A 134 10.29 25.40 -54.59
CA GLN A 134 11.70 24.99 -54.83
C GLN A 134 12.74 26.12 -54.77
N ARG A 135 12.44 27.23 -54.09
CA ARG A 135 13.39 28.33 -53.86
C ARG A 135 13.50 28.60 -52.36
N LEU A 136 14.70 28.88 -51.88
CA LEU A 136 14.88 29.38 -50.52
C LEU A 136 14.20 30.77 -50.41
N PRO A 137 13.33 30.99 -49.41
CA PRO A 137 12.81 32.33 -49.13
C PRO A 137 13.96 33.30 -48.82
N ALA A 138 13.79 34.57 -49.18
CA ALA A 138 14.78 35.63 -48.92
C ALA A 138 15.00 35.87 -47.42
N GLU A 139 14.05 35.46 -46.57
CA GLU A 139 14.11 35.58 -45.12
C GLU A 139 13.72 34.25 -44.46
N LEU A 140 14.61 33.72 -43.61
CA LEU A 140 14.38 32.51 -42.80
C LEU A 140 13.75 32.83 -41.44
N GLY A 141 13.38 34.09 -41.17
CA GLY A 141 12.89 34.52 -39.86
C GLY A 141 11.56 33.88 -39.42
N ALA A 142 10.76 33.37 -40.36
CA ALA A 142 9.53 32.62 -40.08
C ALA A 142 9.74 31.09 -40.08
N ALA A 143 10.97 30.62 -40.32
CA ALA A 143 11.28 29.20 -40.36
C ALA A 143 11.38 28.63 -38.93
N LEU A 144 10.69 27.53 -38.69
CA LEU A 144 10.82 26.76 -37.45
C LEU A 144 11.83 25.62 -37.68
N VAL A 145 12.81 25.51 -36.79
CA VAL A 145 13.78 24.42 -36.81
C VAL A 145 13.30 23.32 -35.86
N PHE A 146 13.09 22.13 -36.39
CA PHE A 146 12.73 20.94 -35.62
C PHE A 146 13.77 19.85 -35.80
N TRP A 147 13.93 19.03 -34.78
CA TRP A 147 14.61 17.75 -34.92
C TRP A 147 13.67 16.77 -35.64
N ASP A 148 14.19 15.95 -36.55
CA ASP A 148 13.36 15.02 -37.33
C ASP A 148 12.51 14.09 -36.44
N ALA A 149 13.11 13.58 -35.36
CA ALA A 149 12.40 12.76 -34.37
C ALA A 149 11.28 13.50 -33.64
N GLU A 150 11.42 14.81 -33.44
CA GLU A 150 10.37 15.63 -32.82
C GLU A 150 9.25 15.95 -33.81
N LEU A 151 9.58 16.13 -35.10
CA LEU A 151 8.60 16.34 -36.16
C LEU A 151 7.73 15.10 -36.38
N GLU A 152 8.33 13.92 -36.45
CA GLU A 152 7.59 12.64 -36.53
C GLU A 152 6.69 12.45 -35.32
N ARG A 153 7.21 12.69 -34.11
CA ARG A 153 6.44 12.61 -32.87
C ARG A 153 5.27 13.60 -32.88
N LEU A 154 5.48 14.82 -33.36
CA LEU A 154 4.43 15.84 -33.44
C LEU A 154 3.36 15.44 -34.46
N ALA A 155 3.75 14.89 -35.62
CA ALA A 155 2.81 14.41 -36.63
C ALA A 155 1.91 13.29 -36.07
N VAL A 156 2.51 12.27 -35.43
CA VAL A 156 1.74 11.21 -34.76
C VAL A 156 0.82 11.78 -33.68
N ARG A 157 1.32 12.73 -32.87
CA ARG A 157 0.51 13.35 -31.83
C ARG A 157 -0.65 14.17 -32.39
N ILE A 158 -0.47 14.83 -33.53
CA ILE A 158 -1.52 15.58 -34.22
C ILE A 158 -2.62 14.61 -34.68
N ASP A 159 -2.24 13.47 -35.27
CA ASP A 159 -3.20 12.45 -35.70
C ASP A 159 -3.97 11.84 -34.52
N GLU A 160 -3.28 11.54 -33.41
CA GLU A 160 -3.91 11.12 -32.16
C GLU A 160 -4.91 12.17 -31.66
N LEU A 161 -4.53 13.44 -31.62
CA LEU A 161 -5.39 14.53 -31.18
C LEU A 161 -6.61 14.70 -32.09
N TYR A 162 -6.47 14.51 -33.40
CA TYR A 162 -7.60 14.51 -34.33
C TYR A 162 -8.56 13.35 -34.05
N ALA A 163 -8.03 12.14 -33.80
CA ALA A 163 -8.83 10.98 -33.44
C ALA A 163 -9.54 11.17 -32.08
N GLU A 164 -8.84 11.63 -31.05
CA GLU A 164 -9.39 11.97 -29.73
C GLU A 164 -10.51 13.02 -29.87
N THR A 165 -10.26 14.09 -30.63
CA THR A 165 -11.25 15.16 -30.85
C THR A 165 -12.49 14.65 -31.60
N ALA A 166 -12.32 13.75 -32.57
CA ALA A 166 -13.42 13.13 -33.28
C ALA A 166 -14.25 12.22 -32.37
N GLN A 167 -13.58 11.40 -31.56
CA GLN A 167 -14.21 10.52 -30.58
C GLN A 167 -15.00 11.33 -29.55
N GLU A 168 -14.41 12.39 -29.00
CA GLU A 168 -15.05 13.23 -27.99
C GLU A 168 -16.29 13.95 -28.56
N LYS A 169 -16.22 14.40 -29.82
CA LYS A 169 -17.39 14.93 -30.52
C LYS A 169 -18.50 13.89 -30.70
N ALA A 170 -18.15 12.63 -30.97
CA ALA A 170 -19.12 11.54 -31.09
C ALA A 170 -19.78 11.21 -29.74
N ASN A 171 -18.98 11.07 -28.68
CA ASN A 171 -19.44 10.85 -27.31
C ASN A 171 -20.40 11.96 -26.88
N ARG A 172 -20.00 13.22 -27.06
CA ARG A 172 -20.84 14.38 -26.73
C ARG A 172 -22.17 14.36 -27.48
N ARG A 173 -22.18 13.98 -28.76
CA ARG A 173 -23.42 13.84 -29.55
C ARG A 173 -24.31 12.71 -29.02
N ALA A 174 -23.74 11.59 -28.58
CA ALA A 174 -24.49 10.49 -27.96
C ALA A 174 -25.11 10.94 -26.63
N SER A 175 -24.32 11.53 -25.74
CA SER A 175 -24.79 12.05 -24.46
C SER A 175 -25.92 13.07 -24.61
N TYR A 176 -25.85 13.98 -25.59
CA TYR A 176 -26.95 14.91 -25.85
C TYR A 176 -28.23 14.25 -26.36
N LYS A 177 -28.13 13.13 -27.10
CA LYS A 177 -29.31 12.35 -27.50
C LYS A 177 -29.93 11.68 -26.28
N ASP A 178 -29.11 11.09 -25.42
CA ASP A 178 -29.55 10.43 -24.19
C ASP A 178 -30.20 11.43 -23.24
N GLU A 179 -29.60 12.60 -23.05
CA GLU A 179 -30.17 13.67 -22.22
C GLU A 179 -31.56 14.11 -22.72
N ARG A 180 -31.71 14.29 -24.05
CA ARG A 180 -33.01 14.65 -24.63
C ARG A 180 -34.05 13.54 -24.43
N ARG A 181 -33.64 12.28 -24.61
CA ARG A 181 -34.50 11.12 -24.38
C ARG A 181 -34.94 11.08 -22.91
N LEU A 182 -34.01 11.18 -21.97
CA LEU A 182 -34.30 11.16 -20.54
C LEU A 182 -35.23 12.30 -20.14
N LYS A 183 -35.03 13.52 -20.66
CA LYS A 183 -35.95 14.64 -20.40
C LYS A 183 -37.35 14.38 -20.93
N LEU A 184 -37.48 13.74 -22.08
CA LEU A 184 -38.79 13.34 -22.62
C LEU A 184 -39.42 12.27 -21.74
N ASP A 185 -38.66 11.24 -21.36
CA ASP A 185 -39.11 10.14 -20.52
C ASP A 185 -39.54 10.66 -19.13
N CYS A 186 -38.80 11.58 -18.51
CA CYS A 186 -39.19 12.26 -17.26
C CYS A 186 -40.54 12.97 -17.40
N ARG A 187 -40.74 13.76 -18.45
CA ARG A 187 -42.02 14.45 -18.69
C ARG A 187 -43.17 13.46 -18.89
N LEU A 188 -42.93 12.37 -19.61
CA LEU A 188 -43.94 11.32 -19.79
C LEU A 188 -44.28 10.67 -18.45
N MET A 189 -43.28 10.35 -17.63
CA MET A 189 -43.49 9.78 -16.30
C MET A 189 -44.21 10.74 -15.36
N GLU A 190 -43.89 12.04 -15.39
CA GLU A 190 -44.61 13.08 -14.65
C GLU A 190 -46.11 13.08 -15.03
N THR A 191 -46.43 13.11 -16.33
CA THR A 191 -47.83 13.06 -16.77
C THR A 191 -48.53 11.75 -16.40
N TYR A 192 -47.79 10.65 -16.33
CA TYR A 192 -48.31 9.35 -15.92
C TYR A 192 -48.57 9.30 -14.40
N ILE A 193 -47.66 9.85 -13.59
CA ILE A 193 -47.82 10.01 -12.14
C ILE A 193 -49.05 10.87 -11.86
N GLU A 194 -49.19 12.04 -12.50
CA GLU A 194 -50.37 12.89 -12.33
C GLU A 194 -51.68 12.16 -12.68
N LYS A 195 -51.65 11.28 -13.70
CA LYS A 195 -52.81 10.48 -14.08
C LYS A 195 -53.14 9.44 -13.01
N LEU A 196 -52.13 8.75 -12.47
CA LEU A 196 -52.29 7.78 -11.38
C LEU A 196 -52.76 8.45 -10.10
N GLU A 197 -52.24 9.63 -9.75
CA GLU A 197 -52.68 10.41 -8.60
C GLU A 197 -54.16 10.80 -8.73
N LYS A 198 -54.57 11.30 -9.90
CA LYS A 198 -55.99 11.61 -10.19
C LYS A 198 -56.87 10.37 -10.09
N GLN A 199 -56.40 9.22 -10.58
CA GLN A 199 -57.12 7.94 -10.47
C GLN A 199 -57.24 7.49 -9.02
N SER A 200 -56.15 7.52 -8.26
CA SER A 200 -56.11 7.18 -6.83
C SER A 200 -57.08 8.06 -6.04
N VAL A 201 -57.03 9.38 -6.23
CA VAL A 201 -57.96 10.34 -5.60
C VAL A 201 -59.42 10.03 -5.95
N ALA A 202 -59.72 9.71 -7.21
CA ALA A 202 -61.06 9.35 -7.63
C ALA A 202 -61.54 8.04 -6.99
N GLU A 203 -60.68 7.03 -6.90
CA GLU A 203 -60.99 5.76 -6.24
C GLU A 203 -61.17 5.92 -4.73
N MET A 204 -60.32 6.69 -4.05
CA MET A 204 -60.46 7.00 -2.63
C MET A 204 -61.80 7.69 -2.35
N LYS A 205 -62.15 8.71 -3.16
CA LYS A 205 -63.47 9.36 -3.05
C LYS A 205 -64.62 8.38 -3.32
N LYS A 206 -64.49 7.48 -4.30
CA LYS A 206 -65.52 6.49 -4.62
C LYS A 206 -65.71 5.45 -3.51
N LYS A 207 -64.63 5.01 -2.87
CA LYS A 207 -64.65 3.95 -1.84
C LYS A 207 -64.99 4.49 -0.45
N PHE A 208 -64.44 5.63 -0.07
CA PHE A 208 -64.53 6.17 1.28
C PHE A 208 -65.40 7.43 1.39
N GLY A 209 -65.83 8.01 0.27
CA GLY A 209 -66.63 9.25 0.24
C GLY A 209 -65.83 10.52 0.59
N ARG A 210 -64.57 10.38 1.00
CA ARG A 210 -63.65 11.45 1.39
C ARG A 210 -62.22 11.10 0.94
N LEU A 211 -61.36 12.10 0.85
CA LEU A 211 -59.91 11.86 0.75
C LEU A 211 -59.44 11.28 2.08
N VAL A 212 -58.78 10.13 2.02
CA VAL A 212 -58.22 9.44 3.19
C VAL A 212 -56.71 9.49 3.02
N ASP A 213 -56.00 9.92 4.06
CA ASP A 213 -54.55 9.74 4.11
C ASP A 213 -54.26 8.27 4.41
N LEU A 214 -53.78 7.56 3.40
CA LEU A 214 -53.49 6.13 3.51
C LEU A 214 -52.27 5.88 4.39
N GLU A 215 -51.34 6.83 4.50
CA GLU A 215 -50.13 6.69 5.32
C GLU A 215 -50.46 6.79 6.81
N GLU A 216 -51.34 7.72 7.20
CA GLU A 216 -51.85 7.79 8.56
C GLU A 216 -52.69 6.56 8.91
N LEU A 217 -53.54 6.08 7.98
CA LEU A 217 -54.35 4.88 8.21
C LEU A 217 -53.48 3.61 8.30
N GLU A 218 -52.43 3.49 7.48
CA GLU A 218 -51.47 2.38 7.51
C GLU A 218 -50.58 2.41 8.77
N SER A 219 -50.22 3.60 9.26
CA SER A 219 -49.49 3.72 10.53
C SER A 219 -50.35 3.37 11.76
N LEU A 220 -51.66 3.62 11.69
CA LEU A 220 -52.62 3.21 12.71
C LEU A 220 -52.98 1.71 12.61
N MET A 221 -52.90 1.15 11.39
CA MET A 221 -53.09 -0.26 11.11
C MET A 221 -51.73 -0.94 10.99
N VAL A 222 -51.06 -1.20 12.12
CA VAL A 222 -49.88 -2.07 12.14
C VAL A 222 -50.30 -3.46 11.63
N ASN A 223 -50.05 -3.72 10.36
CA ASN A 223 -50.18 -5.06 9.80
C ASN A 223 -49.06 -5.90 10.42
N GLU A 224 -49.42 -6.78 11.35
CA GLU A 224 -48.51 -7.71 12.06
C GLU A 224 -47.54 -8.41 11.09
N THR A 225 -48.02 -8.76 9.89
CA THR A 225 -47.23 -9.37 8.82
C THR A 225 -46.12 -8.46 8.27
N VAL A 226 -46.33 -7.14 8.19
CA VAL A 226 -45.33 -6.19 7.69
C VAL A 226 -44.23 -5.98 8.72
N GLU A 227 -44.60 -5.92 10.00
CA GLU A 227 -43.63 -5.78 11.08
C GLU A 227 -42.81 -7.06 11.27
N GLU A 228 -43.44 -8.24 11.15
CA GLU A 228 -42.72 -9.52 11.09
C GLU A 228 -41.73 -9.58 9.93
N LEU A 229 -42.10 -9.09 8.74
CA LEU A 229 -41.20 -9.05 7.58
C LEU A 229 -40.06 -8.05 7.77
N ARG A 230 -40.29 -6.90 8.41
CA ARG A 230 -39.24 -5.94 8.78
C ARG A 230 -38.24 -6.57 9.74
N ILE A 231 -38.72 -7.22 10.81
CA ILE A 231 -37.87 -7.90 11.79
C ILE A 231 -37.04 -9.00 11.12
N ARG A 232 -37.62 -9.77 10.19
CA ARG A 232 -36.88 -10.79 9.41
C ARG A 232 -35.82 -10.15 8.51
N LEU A 233 -36.16 -9.08 7.80
CA LEU A 233 -35.23 -8.38 6.94
C LEU A 233 -34.05 -7.79 7.72
N GLU A 234 -34.32 -7.18 8.88
CA GLU A 234 -33.27 -6.69 9.77
C GLU A 234 -32.39 -7.82 10.31
N GLY A 235 -32.99 -8.96 10.65
CA GLY A 235 -32.26 -10.17 11.06
C GLY A 235 -31.32 -10.66 9.96
N GLU A 236 -31.82 -10.79 8.73
CA GLU A 236 -31.02 -11.19 7.56
C GLU A 236 -29.91 -10.19 7.25
N GLN A 237 -30.19 -8.89 7.31
CA GLN A 237 -29.19 -7.84 7.10
C GLN A 237 -28.04 -7.94 8.11
N ARG A 238 -28.36 -8.14 9.40
CA ARG A 238 -27.34 -8.33 10.44
C ARG A 238 -26.45 -9.53 10.19
N LEU A 239 -27.02 -10.66 9.74
CA LEU A 239 -26.26 -11.85 9.39
C LEU A 239 -25.32 -11.58 8.20
N VAL A 240 -25.85 -10.96 7.14
CA VAL A 240 -25.05 -10.62 5.95
C VAL A 240 -23.91 -9.66 6.32
N ASP A 241 -24.16 -8.68 7.20
CA ASP A 241 -23.14 -7.72 7.62
C ASP A 241 -22.06 -8.35 8.51
N ALA A 242 -22.44 -9.31 9.36
CA ALA A 242 -21.49 -10.13 10.11
C ALA A 242 -20.61 -10.97 9.17
N GLU A 243 -21.20 -11.67 8.20
CA GLU A 243 -20.40 -12.44 7.23
C GLU A 243 -19.49 -11.55 6.38
N ARG A 244 -19.95 -10.34 6.02
CA ARG A 244 -19.11 -9.36 5.32
C ARG A 244 -17.94 -8.91 6.19
N ALA A 245 -18.14 -8.75 7.50
CA ALA A 245 -17.07 -8.40 8.43
C ALA A 245 -16.02 -9.51 8.50
N ASP A 246 -16.43 -10.77 8.67
CA ASP A 246 -15.53 -11.93 8.69
C ASP A 246 -14.73 -12.05 7.39
N ARG A 247 -15.40 -11.87 6.23
CA ARG A 247 -14.73 -11.89 4.93
C ARG A 247 -13.70 -10.76 4.81
N ARG A 248 -13.99 -9.56 5.32
CA ARG A 248 -13.04 -8.43 5.34
C ARG A 248 -11.83 -8.74 6.20
N GLU A 249 -12.03 -9.31 7.39
CA GLU A 249 -10.93 -9.67 8.29
C GLU A 249 -10.01 -10.71 7.64
N ARG A 250 -10.58 -11.74 6.99
CA ARG A 250 -9.80 -12.72 6.22
C ARG A 250 -9.02 -12.08 5.08
N LEU A 251 -9.62 -11.15 4.34
CA LEU A 251 -8.92 -10.41 3.28
C LEU A 251 -7.75 -9.59 3.84
N ASP A 252 -7.93 -8.94 4.99
CA ASP A 252 -6.88 -8.14 5.61
C ASP A 252 -5.76 -9.00 6.19
N HIS A 253 -6.07 -10.19 6.72
CA HIS A 253 -5.07 -11.17 7.12
C HIS A 253 -4.24 -11.63 5.92
N LEU A 254 -4.88 -12.08 4.84
CA LEU A 254 -4.20 -12.50 3.61
C LEU A 254 -3.36 -11.38 2.98
N ARG A 255 -3.85 -10.14 3.02
CA ARG A 255 -3.07 -8.95 2.58
C ARG A 255 -1.81 -8.76 3.42
N LYS A 256 -1.89 -8.91 4.75
CA LYS A 256 -0.73 -8.80 5.64
C LYS A 256 0.29 -9.90 5.35
N GLU A 257 -0.15 -11.13 5.14
CA GLU A 257 0.73 -12.24 4.75
C GLU A 257 1.42 -11.98 3.41
N LEU A 258 0.67 -11.53 2.39
CA LEU A 258 1.23 -11.17 1.09
C LEU A 258 2.29 -10.07 1.22
N ILE A 259 2.03 -9.03 2.00
CA ILE A 259 2.99 -7.94 2.26
C ILE A 259 4.25 -8.49 2.95
N ALA A 260 4.11 -9.40 3.91
CA ALA A 260 5.27 -10.03 4.57
C ALA A 260 6.13 -10.81 3.57
N VAL A 261 5.50 -11.63 2.71
CA VAL A 261 6.20 -12.39 1.66
C VAL A 261 6.88 -11.46 0.65
N ILE A 262 6.23 -10.36 0.23
CA ILE A 262 6.83 -9.38 -0.66
C ILE A 262 8.05 -8.72 -0.01
N LYS A 263 7.97 -8.35 1.27
CA LYS A 263 9.11 -7.78 2.02
C LYS A 263 10.26 -8.78 2.08
N ASP A 264 9.99 -10.04 2.41
CA ASP A 264 11.02 -11.08 2.47
C ASP A 264 11.66 -11.33 1.10
N ASN A 265 10.88 -11.37 0.04
CA ASN A 265 11.39 -11.50 -1.32
C ASN A 265 12.24 -10.29 -1.72
N THR A 266 11.82 -9.08 -1.37
CA THR A 266 12.59 -7.86 -1.61
C THR A 266 13.92 -7.88 -0.87
N ASN A 267 13.92 -8.33 0.39
CA ASN A 267 15.15 -8.52 1.18
C ASN A 267 16.08 -9.54 0.53
N LYS A 268 15.55 -10.70 0.08
CA LYS A 268 16.34 -11.73 -0.62
C LYS A 268 16.92 -11.20 -1.92
N VAL A 269 16.15 -10.45 -2.71
CA VAL A 269 16.65 -9.80 -3.94
C VAL A 269 17.76 -8.79 -3.61
N GLY A 270 17.63 -8.03 -2.51
CA GLY A 270 18.69 -7.15 -2.00
C GLY A 270 19.98 -7.90 -1.67
N VAL A 271 19.88 -9.03 -0.95
CA VAL A 271 21.04 -9.89 -0.65
C VAL A 271 21.67 -10.45 -1.93
N ILE A 272 20.86 -10.92 -2.88
CA ILE A 272 21.34 -11.40 -4.18
C ILE A 272 22.09 -10.28 -4.92
N GLN A 273 21.60 -9.04 -4.86
CA GLN A 273 22.26 -7.91 -5.50
C GLN A 273 23.62 -7.62 -4.84
N MET A 274 23.70 -7.60 -3.50
CA MET A 274 24.96 -7.43 -2.78
C MET A 274 25.99 -8.51 -3.14
N LEU A 275 25.56 -9.78 -3.16
CA LEU A 275 26.44 -10.90 -3.54
C LEU A 275 26.87 -10.82 -5.01
N LYS A 276 26.01 -10.32 -5.91
CA LYS A 276 26.39 -10.07 -7.30
C LYS A 276 27.41 -8.93 -7.42
N ASP A 277 27.28 -7.89 -6.61
CA ASP A 277 28.25 -6.79 -6.55
C ASP A 277 29.62 -7.26 -6.05
N GLU A 278 29.65 -8.04 -4.96
CA GLU A 278 30.87 -8.65 -4.44
C GLU A 278 31.51 -9.61 -5.45
N LYS A 279 30.70 -10.48 -6.09
CA LYS A 279 31.18 -11.34 -7.16
C LYS A 279 31.78 -10.53 -8.31
N ARG A 280 31.11 -9.47 -8.77
CA ARG A 280 31.65 -8.57 -9.82
C ARG A 280 32.97 -7.92 -9.38
N HIS A 281 33.09 -7.56 -8.11
CA HIS A 281 34.32 -6.98 -7.56
C HIS A 281 35.47 -8.00 -7.58
N LEU A 282 35.22 -9.23 -7.10
CA LEU A 282 36.19 -10.32 -7.13
C LEU A 282 36.55 -10.74 -8.57
N ASP A 283 35.57 -10.84 -9.46
CA ASP A 283 35.80 -11.15 -10.88
C ASP A 283 36.66 -10.08 -11.56
N LYS A 284 36.47 -8.79 -11.23
CA LYS A 284 37.35 -7.71 -11.70
C LYS A 284 38.77 -7.88 -11.17
N GLY A 285 38.93 -8.22 -9.89
CA GLY A 285 40.23 -8.50 -9.28
C GLY A 285 40.94 -9.70 -9.92
N LEU A 286 40.24 -10.82 -10.11
CA LEU A 286 40.77 -12.00 -10.80
C LEU A 286 41.13 -11.71 -12.26
N ASN A 287 40.27 -10.98 -12.98
CA ASN A 287 40.57 -10.56 -14.35
C ASN A 287 41.77 -9.61 -14.42
N PHE A 288 41.97 -8.75 -13.42
CA PHE A 288 43.16 -7.91 -13.32
C PHE A 288 44.42 -8.77 -13.14
N VAL A 289 44.41 -9.73 -12.20
CA VAL A 289 45.53 -10.66 -11.96
C VAL A 289 45.83 -11.50 -13.23
N ARG A 290 44.79 -12.00 -13.90
CA ARG A 290 44.92 -12.76 -15.17
C ARG A 290 45.50 -11.91 -16.30
N LYS A 291 45.07 -10.64 -16.43
CA LYS A 291 45.59 -9.70 -17.44
C LYS A 291 47.01 -9.23 -17.12
N ALA A 292 47.37 -9.15 -15.84
CA ALA A 292 48.72 -8.80 -15.38
C ALA A 292 49.73 -9.96 -15.52
N GLY A 293 49.30 -11.15 -15.98
CA GLY A 293 50.19 -12.28 -16.23
C GLY A 293 50.81 -12.91 -14.97
N ILE A 294 50.28 -12.59 -13.79
CA ILE A 294 50.74 -13.20 -12.53
C ILE A 294 50.06 -14.57 -12.43
N ALA A 295 50.79 -15.63 -12.76
CA ALA A 295 50.32 -16.99 -12.55
C ALA A 295 49.99 -17.19 -11.07
N PRO A 296 48.83 -17.77 -10.71
CA PRO A 296 48.53 -18.08 -9.33
C PRO A 296 49.58 -19.10 -8.84
N HIS A 297 50.44 -18.66 -7.92
CA HIS A 297 51.39 -19.54 -7.25
C HIS A 297 50.57 -20.49 -6.37
N ASP A 298 50.57 -21.77 -6.69
CA ASP A 298 49.74 -22.77 -6.03
C ASP A 298 50.40 -23.19 -4.70
N LYS A 299 50.43 -22.25 -3.74
CA LYS A 299 51.09 -22.40 -2.42
C LYS A 299 50.68 -23.66 -1.67
N ARG A 300 49.49 -24.22 -1.97
CA ARG A 300 48.95 -25.42 -1.33
C ARG A 300 49.77 -26.68 -1.60
N LEU A 301 50.46 -26.75 -2.75
CA LEU A 301 51.33 -27.90 -3.08
C LEU A 301 52.69 -27.78 -2.38
N ASP A 302 53.25 -26.56 -2.33
CA ASP A 302 54.51 -26.28 -1.63
C ASP A 302 54.37 -26.51 -0.12
N ASP A 303 53.28 -26.03 0.49
CA ASP A 303 52.99 -26.21 1.92
C ASP A 303 52.86 -27.70 2.28
N ALA A 304 52.28 -28.53 1.40
CA ALA A 304 52.11 -29.96 1.64
C ALA A 304 53.44 -30.74 1.62
N LEU A 305 54.35 -30.37 0.70
CA LEU A 305 55.69 -30.93 0.64
C LEU A 305 56.55 -30.49 1.83
N GLU A 306 56.42 -29.23 2.24
CA GLU A 306 57.14 -28.69 3.39
C GLU A 306 56.69 -29.35 4.71
N ILE A 307 55.39 -29.60 4.88
CA ILE A 307 54.85 -30.36 6.02
C ILE A 307 55.44 -31.79 6.07
N GLN A 308 55.56 -32.48 4.92
CA GLN A 308 56.19 -33.81 4.90
C GLN A 308 57.67 -33.77 5.27
N ASN A 309 58.41 -32.79 4.77
CA ASN A 309 59.83 -32.63 5.11
C ASN A 309 60.03 -32.34 6.61
N LEU A 310 59.17 -31.50 7.20
CA LEU A 310 59.16 -31.24 8.64
C LEU A 310 58.82 -32.50 9.44
N MET A 311 57.81 -33.29 9.03
CA MET A 311 57.50 -34.57 9.69
C MET A 311 58.68 -35.54 9.68
N ASN A 312 59.38 -35.67 8.55
CA ASN A 312 60.55 -36.55 8.44
C ASN A 312 61.69 -36.08 9.38
N THR A 313 61.89 -34.77 9.48
CA THR A 313 62.91 -34.18 10.37
C THR A 313 62.57 -34.44 11.83
N ILE A 314 61.31 -34.27 12.23
CA ILE A 314 60.84 -34.55 13.59
C ILE A 314 61.01 -36.04 13.93
N CYS A 315 60.68 -36.93 13.00
CA CYS A 315 60.90 -38.37 13.19
C CYS A 315 62.39 -38.70 13.42
N LEU A 316 63.28 -38.12 12.61
CA LEU A 316 64.73 -38.32 12.75
C LEU A 316 65.28 -37.75 14.07
N GLN A 317 64.81 -36.56 14.46
CA GLN A 317 65.20 -35.98 15.74
C GLN A 317 64.71 -36.83 16.92
N LYS A 318 63.51 -37.41 16.83
CA LYS A 318 62.98 -38.31 17.86
C LYS A 318 63.82 -39.58 18.00
N THR A 319 64.26 -40.18 16.90
CA THR A 319 65.15 -41.37 16.95
C THR A 319 66.51 -41.00 17.55
N GLN A 320 67.11 -39.89 17.13
CA GLN A 320 68.35 -39.40 17.70
C GLN A 320 68.23 -39.11 19.21
N ILE A 321 67.14 -38.50 19.65
CA ILE A 321 66.89 -38.28 21.08
C ILE A 321 66.77 -39.61 21.84
N MET A 322 66.12 -40.63 21.26
CA MET A 322 66.01 -41.95 21.88
C MET A 322 67.38 -42.64 21.99
N GLU A 323 68.19 -42.57 20.94
CA GLU A 323 69.57 -43.08 20.92
C GLU A 323 70.44 -42.36 21.95
N MET A 324 70.42 -41.03 21.96
CA MET A 324 71.13 -40.23 22.96
C MET A 324 70.65 -40.53 24.38
N LYS A 325 69.35 -40.75 24.60
CA LYS A 325 68.82 -41.15 25.90
C LYS A 325 69.31 -42.54 26.31
N GLN A 326 69.38 -43.50 25.39
CA GLN A 326 69.95 -44.82 25.66
C GLN A 326 71.44 -44.74 25.96
N GLU A 327 72.18 -43.89 25.24
CA GLU A 327 73.59 -43.64 25.50
C GLU A 327 73.80 -43.02 26.89
N ILE A 328 73.08 -41.95 27.23
CA ILE A 328 73.07 -41.32 28.55
C ILE A 328 72.72 -42.35 29.64
N TRP A 329 71.73 -43.20 29.40
CA TRP A 329 71.37 -44.26 30.33
C TRP A 329 72.53 -45.25 30.52
N SER A 330 73.15 -45.71 29.42
CA SER A 330 74.29 -46.63 29.47
C SER A 330 75.55 -46.01 30.12
N LEU A 331 75.76 -44.70 29.97
CA LEU A 331 76.85 -43.95 30.58
C LEU A 331 76.58 -43.68 32.06
N SER A 332 75.32 -43.42 32.44
CA SER A 332 74.89 -43.24 33.83
C SER A 332 75.00 -44.53 34.66
N LEU A 333 74.90 -45.73 34.05
CA LEU A 333 75.10 -47.02 34.74
C LEU A 333 76.57 -47.43 34.91
N LYS A 334 77.51 -46.81 34.18
CA LYS A 334 78.96 -47.14 34.24
C LYS A 334 79.74 -46.28 35.24
N SER A 335 79.10 -45.34 35.95
CA SER A 335 79.76 -44.39 36.84
C SER A 335 79.10 -44.30 38.23
N ARG A 336 79.08 -45.42 38.99
CA ARG A 336 79.22 -45.50 40.48
C ARG A 336 78.70 -46.84 41.04
N PRO A 337 79.39 -47.47 42.02
CA PRO A 337 78.91 -48.68 42.70
C PRO A 337 78.17 -48.41 44.04
N HIS A 338 77.08 -49.15 44.23
CA HIS A 338 76.39 -49.67 45.44
C HIS A 338 76.43 -48.89 46.79
N LYS A 339 75.23 -48.53 47.32
CA LYS A 339 74.75 -48.74 48.73
C LYS A 339 73.32 -48.22 48.98
N ASP A 340 72.49 -49.09 49.58
CA ASP A 340 71.19 -48.87 50.25
C ASP A 340 71.30 -47.91 51.47
N PRO A 341 70.24 -47.49 52.23
CA PRO A 341 68.84 -47.98 52.31
C PRO A 341 67.73 -46.91 52.49
N CYS A 342 66.48 -47.38 52.65
CA CYS A 342 65.23 -46.66 52.96
C CYS A 342 65.30 -45.51 53.99
N ARG A 343 64.65 -44.35 53.72
CA ARG A 343 63.50 -43.78 54.49
C ARG A 343 63.05 -42.39 53.98
N ARG A 344 61.77 -42.34 53.57
CA ARG A 344 60.71 -41.39 53.97
C ARG A 344 61.00 -39.88 53.88
N LEU A 345 60.34 -39.22 52.93
CA LEU A 345 59.46 -38.06 53.22
C LEU A 345 58.40 -37.96 52.10
N SER A 346 57.14 -37.96 52.54
CA SER A 346 55.94 -37.71 51.76
C SER A 346 55.96 -36.33 51.08
N VAL A 347 55.48 -36.21 49.84
CA VAL A 347 54.38 -35.31 49.42
C VAL A 347 53.97 -35.69 47.98
N ARG A 348 52.69 -36.09 47.83
CA ARG A 348 51.84 -36.22 46.63
C ARG A 348 52.21 -37.26 45.55
N GLY A 349 51.78 -38.51 45.77
CA GLY A 349 50.98 -39.19 44.74
C GLY A 349 49.57 -38.59 44.74
N GLY A 350 48.80 -38.54 43.67
CA GLY A 350 48.80 -39.36 42.48
C GLY A 350 47.31 -39.52 42.18
N ASP A 351 46.86 -38.93 41.07
CA ASP A 351 45.71 -39.44 40.34
C ASP A 351 46.08 -39.22 38.87
N GLU A 352 46.40 -40.34 38.24
CA GLU A 352 46.33 -40.48 36.79
C GLU A 352 44.89 -40.19 36.39
N GLY A 353 44.71 -39.08 35.69
CA GLY A 353 43.39 -38.61 35.29
C GLY A 353 43.49 -37.58 34.18
N SER A 354 43.16 -38.04 32.98
CA SER A 354 42.52 -37.26 31.92
C SER A 354 43.34 -36.15 31.26
N TYR A 355 44.07 -36.51 30.20
CA TYR A 355 44.06 -35.75 28.95
C TYR A 355 44.08 -36.73 27.76
N ASP A 356 43.20 -37.72 27.82
CA ASP A 356 42.55 -38.27 26.62
C ASP A 356 41.25 -37.49 26.45
N ASP A 357 41.32 -36.33 25.82
CA ASP A 357 40.16 -35.75 25.17
C ASP A 357 40.64 -34.73 24.14
N LEU A 358 40.81 -35.19 22.90
CA LEU A 358 40.40 -34.49 21.68
C LEU A 358 40.94 -35.23 20.45
N MET A 359 39.99 -35.57 19.57
CA MET A 359 40.16 -35.92 18.16
C MET A 359 40.41 -37.39 17.80
N CYS A 360 39.48 -38.24 18.22
CA CYS A 360 38.91 -39.24 17.30
C CYS A 360 37.42 -38.99 17.17
N ARG A 361 37.00 -38.36 16.06
CA ARG A 361 35.75 -38.64 15.33
C ARG A 361 35.66 -37.71 14.12
N THR A 362 36.08 -38.26 12.99
CA THR A 362 35.47 -38.00 11.69
C THR A 362 33.95 -38.10 11.83
N LEU A 363 33.26 -36.95 11.70
CA LEU A 363 31.83 -36.91 11.49
C LEU A 363 31.54 -36.73 9.99
N PRO A 364 30.56 -37.47 9.44
CA PRO A 364 30.44 -37.71 8.01
C PRO A 364 29.88 -36.51 7.23
N ARG A 365 30.50 -36.25 6.08
CA ARG A 365 30.02 -35.35 5.00
C ARG A 365 28.75 -35.90 4.29
N SER A 366 27.74 -36.35 5.02
CA SER A 366 26.55 -36.95 4.39
C SER A 366 25.24 -36.17 4.54
N SER A 367 25.14 -35.17 5.42
CA SER A 367 23.90 -34.41 5.61
C SER A 367 23.75 -33.14 4.75
N PHE A 368 24.85 -32.55 4.29
CA PHE A 368 24.81 -31.33 3.46
C PHE A 368 24.64 -31.62 1.95
N GLU A 369 25.12 -32.76 1.48
CA GLU A 369 24.95 -33.21 0.08
C GLU A 369 23.57 -33.83 -0.19
N GLN A 370 22.91 -34.40 0.82
CA GLN A 370 21.55 -34.93 0.70
C GLN A 370 20.49 -33.81 0.61
N LEU A 371 20.67 -32.70 1.34
CA LEU A 371 19.78 -31.54 1.26
C LEU A 371 19.91 -30.79 -0.09
N ASN A 372 21.11 -30.73 -0.65
CA ASN A 372 21.32 -30.06 -1.94
C ASN A 372 20.81 -30.90 -3.13
N LYS A 373 20.81 -32.24 -3.03
CA LYS A 373 20.18 -33.11 -4.04
C LYS A 373 18.65 -33.06 -3.99
N GLN A 374 18.04 -32.91 -2.81
CA GLN A 374 16.58 -32.77 -2.71
C GLN A 374 16.07 -31.40 -3.18
N LEU A 375 16.83 -30.31 -2.98
CA LEU A 375 16.44 -29.00 -3.51
C LEU A 375 16.49 -28.94 -5.05
N ILE A 376 17.46 -29.64 -5.66
CA ILE A 376 17.59 -29.69 -7.13
C ILE A 376 16.50 -30.60 -7.74
N LEU A 377 16.14 -31.71 -7.10
CA LEU A 377 15.09 -32.61 -7.59
C LEU A 377 13.66 -32.02 -7.46
N ALA A 378 13.40 -31.21 -6.42
CA ALA A 378 12.11 -30.53 -6.26
C ALA A 378 11.86 -29.43 -7.31
N SER A 379 12.92 -28.79 -7.82
CA SER A 379 12.80 -27.79 -8.89
C SER A 379 12.58 -28.39 -10.29
N CYS A 380 12.92 -29.66 -10.49
CA CYS A 380 12.72 -30.36 -11.76
C CYS A 380 11.35 -31.06 -11.88
N GLN A 381 10.71 -31.46 -10.78
CA GLN A 381 9.41 -32.15 -10.81
C GLN A 381 8.18 -31.21 -10.94
N SER A 382 8.37 -29.89 -10.90
CA SER A 382 7.27 -28.91 -11.11
C SER A 382 7.17 -28.40 -12.55
N ARG A 383 7.96 -28.94 -13.49
CA ARG A 383 7.98 -28.49 -14.90
C ARG A 383 7.26 -29.38 -15.91
N ASP A 384 6.76 -30.56 -15.50
CA ASP A 384 6.13 -31.53 -16.42
C ASP A 384 4.62 -31.76 -16.23
N ASN A 385 3.92 -30.96 -15.41
CA ASN A 385 2.46 -30.97 -15.39
C ASN A 385 1.92 -29.70 -16.04
N GLY A 386 1.67 -29.80 -17.35
CA GLY A 386 1.06 -28.74 -18.13
C GLY A 386 -0.39 -28.47 -17.73
N VAL A 387 -0.73 -27.18 -17.60
CA VAL A 387 -2.06 -26.64 -17.90
C VAL A 387 -1.87 -25.23 -18.46
N HIS A 388 -2.49 -24.98 -19.60
CA HIS A 388 -2.55 -23.69 -20.30
C HIS A 388 -2.96 -22.51 -19.41
N GLY A 389 -2.28 -21.38 -19.58
CA GLY A 389 -2.72 -20.08 -19.05
C GLY A 389 -1.92 -18.94 -19.65
N GLN A 390 -2.47 -18.29 -20.68
CA GLN A 390 -1.98 -17.03 -21.23
C GLN A 390 -1.99 -15.94 -20.14
N VAL A 391 -0.85 -15.32 -19.84
CA VAL A 391 -0.78 -13.90 -19.45
C VAL A 391 0.54 -13.33 -19.96
N GLY A 392 0.45 -12.38 -20.89
CA GLY A 392 1.59 -11.69 -21.48
C GLY A 392 2.27 -10.74 -20.48
N THR A 393 3.60 -10.74 -20.48
CA THR A 393 4.41 -9.71 -19.85
C THR A 393 5.28 -9.06 -20.93
N HIS A 394 4.88 -7.87 -21.37
CA HIS A 394 5.72 -6.96 -22.14
C HIS A 394 6.79 -6.37 -21.21
N PHE A 395 8.06 -6.68 -21.46
CA PHE A 395 9.20 -5.96 -20.91
C PHE A 395 9.70 -4.97 -21.97
N TYR A 396 9.55 -3.67 -21.71
CA TYR A 396 10.31 -2.63 -22.41
C TYR A 396 11.53 -2.28 -21.58
N LEU A 397 12.72 -2.62 -22.07
CA LEU A 397 13.99 -2.07 -21.62
C LEU A 397 14.32 -0.87 -22.53
N TYR A 398 14.37 0.32 -21.95
CA TYR A 398 15.02 1.48 -22.56
C TYR A 398 16.46 1.53 -22.05
N ASP A 399 17.39 1.07 -22.88
CA ASP A 399 18.78 1.50 -22.84
C ASP A 399 18.88 2.82 -23.62
N ARG A 400 19.39 3.86 -22.98
CA ARG A 400 19.82 5.10 -23.65
C ARG A 400 21.14 5.58 -23.05
N CYS A 401 22.23 5.08 -23.62
CA CYS A 401 23.54 5.70 -23.65
C CYS A 401 24.08 5.51 -25.08
N GLY A 402 24.30 6.62 -25.76
CA GLY A 402 24.73 6.73 -27.15
C GLY A 402 24.55 8.16 -27.60
#